data_AF-A0A1B9MWI2-F1
#
_entry.id   AF-A0A1B9MWI2-F1
#
_cell.length_a   1.000
_cell.length_b   1.000
_cell.length_c   1.000
_cell.angle_alpha   90.00
_cell.angle_beta   90.00
_cell.angle_gamma   90.00
#
_symmetry.space_group_name_H-M   'P 1'
#
loop_
_entity.id
_entity.type
_entity.pdbx_description
1 polymer ?
#
loop_
_entity_poly.entity_id
_entity_poly.type
_entity_poly.pdbx_seq_one_letter_code
_entity_poly.pdbx_strand_id
1 'polypeptide(L)'
;MQMLVVVLIQFIVSFIFYPIKKYRSTKYKKKLMAGSSVNNFKPIRIVTKDEINSVETYLTMTSQKSSGVKKLSLVSKDVMLISGNCLKQNEFSHPEDTFSYKIDNIDVIFPFKMDRYLSDFNEVEIVLTQNYAIAVKLNGHKIDSAFKAIYLAEQKYDKQSSMYWLSSTSKYPEGENLDENIKHTVSPNPKLSKKFGYEILSVRKETLQESACRNKSNKGIVTVFFGIFAISYFNGFWQTKELHDLFWFGVNFLAAIYFYYRKPKSKTKVQFINQIRGKINHKIAKSQKIIVGRNLELSYPKNWQSFIPESSVFNIEMDVDINNKKIVRYGYAMSVGKEVEQFGPPRFWGRNLWFFLIGTFFIYVVYTQTHVSDNISFAYHQFNHDSQRWFFDDASKLLDSNIKPGDLLYLNLNGESWSCDRPVKDDADICKKALIHSLTTGTSFHLAISNGYFHQTDGKDEANLQSSKAVDAKADKKFYADLGLLKISGFVSKVDYDSNHTIAALTINTQSLYQTNISENLLPMCLSLLLFGVLTSTTIFNGFMLLLKLIQNRLRNNKIKNLYANRII
;
A
#
# COMPACT_ATOMS: atom_id res chain seq x y z
N MET A 1 -24.27 -23.64 -4.45
CA MET A 1 -23.28 -24.49 -5.16
C MET A 1 -21.82 -24.26 -4.70
N GLN A 2 -21.36 -23.02 -4.44
CA GLN A 2 -19.96 -22.76 -4.03
C GLN A 2 -19.54 -23.37 -2.68
N MET A 3 -20.43 -23.45 -1.68
CA MET A 3 -20.11 -24.05 -0.37
C MET A 3 -19.87 -25.57 -0.42
N LEU A 4 -20.55 -26.27 -1.34
CA LEU A 4 -20.46 -27.73 -1.46
C LEU A 4 -19.14 -28.16 -2.12
N VAL A 5 -18.61 -27.35 -3.04
CA VAL A 5 -17.31 -27.55 -3.69
C VAL A 5 -16.16 -27.32 -2.70
N VAL A 6 -16.26 -26.33 -1.80
CA VAL A 6 -15.23 -26.05 -0.79
C VAL A 6 -15.13 -27.20 0.24
N VAL A 7 -16.27 -27.75 0.67
CA VAL A 7 -16.29 -28.90 1.58
C VAL A 7 -15.73 -30.17 0.90
N LEU A 8 -16.07 -30.42 -0.37
CA LEU A 8 -15.52 -31.53 -1.15
C LEU A 8 -13.99 -31.42 -1.34
N ILE A 9 -13.47 -30.22 -1.62
CA ILE A 9 -12.04 -29.98 -1.74
C ILE A 9 -11.32 -30.20 -0.40
N GLN A 10 -11.89 -29.74 0.73
CA GLN A 10 -11.31 -29.99 2.05
C GLN A 10 -11.36 -31.47 2.47
N PHE A 11 -12.41 -32.20 2.05
CA PHE A 11 -12.53 -33.63 2.29
C PHE A 11 -11.50 -34.43 1.46
N ILE A 12 -11.34 -34.09 0.18
CA ILE A 12 -10.35 -34.71 -0.73
C ILE A 12 -8.92 -34.41 -0.27
N VAL A 13 -8.63 -33.19 0.18
CA VAL A 13 -7.31 -32.83 0.76
C VAL A 13 -7.05 -33.62 2.05
N SER A 14 -8.03 -33.79 2.93
CA SER A 14 -7.86 -34.63 4.13
C SER A 14 -7.67 -36.12 3.80
N PHE A 15 -8.41 -36.67 2.83
CA PHE A 15 -8.35 -38.08 2.46
C PHE A 15 -7.10 -38.46 1.63
N ILE A 16 -6.54 -37.54 0.85
CA ILE A 16 -5.33 -37.79 0.04
C ILE A 16 -4.05 -37.53 0.85
N PHE A 17 -4.00 -36.48 1.68
CA PHE A 17 -2.77 -36.16 2.42
C PHE A 17 -2.55 -37.01 3.68
N TYR A 18 -3.62 -37.52 4.31
CA TYR A 18 -3.51 -38.39 5.49
C TYR A 18 -2.81 -39.74 5.22
N PRO A 19 -3.14 -40.53 4.16
CA PRO A 19 -2.43 -41.76 3.85
C PRO A 19 -1.02 -41.52 3.30
N ILE A 20 -0.76 -40.42 2.58
CA ILE A 20 0.58 -40.07 2.08
C ILE A 20 1.54 -39.73 3.24
N LYS A 21 1.05 -39.02 4.27
CA LYS A 21 1.86 -38.65 5.45
C LYS A 21 2.15 -39.87 6.34
N LYS A 22 1.17 -40.77 6.53
CA LYS A 22 1.33 -42.03 7.27
C LYS A 22 2.19 -43.07 6.53
N TYR A 23 2.13 -43.12 5.19
CA TYR A 23 2.96 -43.98 4.33
C TYR A 23 4.42 -43.51 4.25
N ARG A 24 4.67 -42.19 4.19
CA ARG A 24 6.04 -41.64 4.24
C ARG A 24 6.69 -41.85 5.61
N SER A 25 5.94 -41.62 6.70
CA SER A 25 6.42 -41.85 8.07
C SER A 25 6.85 -43.31 8.31
N THR A 26 6.02 -44.26 7.88
CA THR A 26 6.29 -45.71 8.04
C THR A 26 7.45 -46.20 7.16
N LYS A 27 7.59 -45.71 5.92
CA LYS A 27 8.72 -46.07 5.03
C LYS A 27 10.06 -45.50 5.51
N TYR A 28 10.10 -44.28 6.06
CA TYR A 28 11.33 -43.68 6.59
C TYR A 28 11.71 -44.20 7.97
N LYS A 29 10.72 -44.47 8.84
CA LYS A 29 10.94 -45.23 10.08
C LYS A 29 11.61 -46.57 9.76
N LYS A 30 11.14 -47.28 8.71
CA LYS A 30 11.82 -48.48 8.19
C LYS A 30 13.21 -48.23 7.61
N LYS A 31 13.48 -47.11 6.92
CA LYS A 31 14.81 -46.82 6.33
C LYS A 31 15.88 -46.45 7.39
N LEU A 32 15.50 -45.68 8.41
CA LEU A 32 16.37 -45.41 9.58
C LEU A 32 16.58 -46.67 10.44
N MET A 33 15.54 -47.50 10.61
CA MET A 33 15.62 -48.77 11.35
C MET A 33 16.28 -49.91 10.59
N ALA A 34 16.41 -49.85 9.26
CA ALA A 34 17.07 -50.88 8.45
C ALA A 34 18.61 -50.81 8.53
N GLY A 35 19.17 -49.73 9.09
CA GLY A 35 20.60 -49.58 9.31
C GLY A 35 21.08 -50.04 10.69
N SER A 36 20.22 -50.02 11.72
CA SER A 36 20.63 -50.33 13.10
C SER A 36 20.24 -51.77 13.49
N SER A 37 21.08 -52.47 14.24
CA SER A 37 20.74 -53.77 14.86
C SER A 37 19.71 -53.65 16.00
N VAL A 38 18.77 -52.70 15.91
CA VAL A 38 17.95 -52.27 17.05
C VAL A 38 16.48 -52.59 16.81
N ASN A 39 16.11 -53.78 17.26
CA ASN A 39 14.73 -54.09 17.60
C ASN A 39 14.33 -53.28 18.85
N ASN A 40 13.29 -52.43 18.72
CA ASN A 40 12.51 -51.78 19.81
C ASN A 40 12.80 -50.32 20.23
N PHE A 41 12.86 -49.35 19.30
CA PHE A 41 12.60 -47.96 19.70
C PHE A 41 11.10 -47.75 19.99
N LYS A 42 10.71 -47.86 21.26
CA LYS A 42 9.37 -47.48 21.75
C LYS A 42 9.32 -45.96 22.00
N PRO A 43 8.25 -45.26 21.60
CA PRO A 43 8.07 -43.87 21.97
C PRO A 43 7.91 -43.76 23.48
N ILE A 44 8.68 -42.89 24.12
CA ILE A 44 8.68 -42.75 25.58
C ILE A 44 7.72 -41.65 26.02
N ARG A 45 7.55 -40.61 25.19
CA ARG A 45 6.58 -39.54 25.40
C ARG A 45 6.29 -38.79 24.10
N ILE A 46 5.30 -37.90 24.16
CA ILE A 46 5.00 -36.92 23.12
C ILE A 46 5.82 -35.65 23.40
N VAL A 47 6.34 -35.02 22.35
CA VAL A 47 7.08 -33.75 22.44
C VAL A 47 6.17 -32.62 22.98
N THR A 48 6.70 -31.79 23.88
CA THR A 48 5.90 -30.70 24.48
C THR A 48 5.71 -29.55 23.50
N LYS A 49 4.77 -28.64 23.79
CA LYS A 49 4.51 -27.46 22.93
C LYS A 49 5.74 -26.55 22.84
N ASP A 50 6.46 -26.38 23.93
CA ASP A 50 7.68 -25.54 23.98
C ASP A 50 8.81 -26.18 23.16
N GLU A 51 9.01 -27.50 23.31
CA GLU A 51 9.99 -28.26 22.52
C GLU A 51 9.66 -28.24 21.02
N ILE A 52 8.39 -28.37 20.65
CA ILE A 52 7.95 -28.22 19.26
C ILE A 52 8.32 -26.83 18.74
N ASN A 53 8.04 -25.77 19.51
CA ASN A 53 8.33 -24.40 19.11
C ASN A 53 9.85 -24.19 18.91
N SER A 54 10.68 -24.72 19.81
CA SER A 54 12.14 -24.68 19.69
C SER A 54 12.64 -25.44 18.45
N VAL A 55 12.11 -26.63 18.19
CA VAL A 55 12.46 -27.44 17.01
C VAL A 55 12.01 -26.77 15.70
N GLU A 56 10.78 -26.27 15.64
CA GLU A 56 10.27 -25.56 14.46
C GLU A 56 11.06 -24.27 14.20
N THR A 57 11.41 -23.52 15.25
CA THR A 57 12.27 -22.34 15.14
C THR A 57 13.63 -22.71 14.55
N TYR A 58 14.27 -23.77 15.05
CA TYR A 58 15.54 -24.24 14.50
C TYR A 58 15.45 -24.64 13.02
N LEU A 59 14.39 -25.36 12.63
CA LEU A 59 14.13 -25.75 11.23
C LEU A 59 13.88 -24.54 10.31
N THR A 60 13.22 -23.49 10.82
CA THR A 60 13.01 -22.26 10.02
C THR A 60 14.29 -21.46 9.84
N MET A 61 15.10 -21.28 10.90
CA MET A 61 16.39 -20.57 10.84
C MET A 61 17.37 -21.23 9.86
N THR A 62 17.43 -22.56 9.87
CA THR A 62 18.30 -23.35 8.96
C THR A 62 17.80 -23.34 7.51
N SER A 63 16.48 -23.31 7.29
CA SER A 63 15.90 -23.22 5.94
C SER A 63 16.09 -21.85 5.26
N GLN A 64 16.15 -20.75 6.02
CA GLN A 64 16.32 -19.40 5.45
C GLN A 64 17.76 -19.11 5.00
N LYS A 65 18.73 -19.72 5.67
CA LYS A 65 20.16 -19.51 5.41
C LYS A 65 20.73 -20.45 4.33
N SER A 66 20.01 -21.51 3.93
CA SER A 66 20.42 -22.44 2.86
C SER A 66 19.67 -22.14 1.56
N SER A 67 20.39 -21.65 0.54
CA SER A 67 19.82 -21.42 -0.80
C SER A 67 19.34 -22.73 -1.42
N GLY A 68 18.03 -22.97 -1.40
CA GLY A 68 17.36 -23.94 -2.27
C GLY A 68 16.94 -25.28 -1.65
N VAL A 69 17.09 -25.50 -0.35
CA VAL A 69 16.65 -26.77 0.27
C VAL A 69 15.18 -26.70 0.70
N LYS A 70 14.39 -27.74 0.33
CA LYS A 70 12.97 -27.91 0.67
C LYS A 70 12.71 -27.66 2.16
N LYS A 71 11.59 -26.98 2.46
CA LYS A 71 11.07 -26.75 3.82
C LYS A 71 10.95 -28.08 4.58
N LEU A 72 11.90 -28.33 5.49
CA LEU A 72 11.95 -29.52 6.33
C LEU A 72 10.80 -29.46 7.35
N SER A 73 10.17 -30.61 7.59
CA SER A 73 9.06 -30.74 8.55
C SER A 73 9.23 -32.00 9.39
N LEU A 74 8.69 -31.95 10.62
CA LEU A 74 8.69 -33.08 11.54
C LEU A 74 7.85 -34.22 10.96
N VAL A 75 8.39 -35.44 11.03
CA VAL A 75 7.72 -36.66 10.54
C VAL A 75 6.84 -37.27 11.62
N SER A 76 7.28 -37.19 12.89
CA SER A 76 6.49 -37.60 14.05
C SER A 76 6.65 -36.60 15.20
N LYS A 77 5.68 -36.60 16.12
CA LYS A 77 5.73 -35.93 17.42
C LYS A 77 6.21 -36.87 18.54
N ASP A 78 6.52 -38.11 18.20
CA ASP A 78 7.01 -39.10 19.14
C ASP A 78 8.47 -38.81 19.50
N VAL A 79 8.76 -38.79 20.79
CA VAL A 79 10.11 -38.69 21.32
C VAL A 79 10.64 -40.10 21.58
N MET A 80 11.83 -40.39 21.05
CA MET A 80 12.53 -41.66 21.27
C MET A 80 13.81 -41.40 22.04
N LEU A 81 14.20 -42.35 22.89
CA LEU A 81 15.47 -42.31 23.59
C LEU A 81 16.47 -43.20 22.85
N ILE A 82 17.65 -42.64 22.65
CA ILE A 82 18.81 -43.35 22.14
C ILE A 82 19.96 -43.15 23.14
N SER A 83 20.80 -44.17 23.30
CA SER A 83 21.94 -44.09 24.19
C SER A 83 23.16 -44.71 23.53
N GLY A 84 24.32 -44.07 23.69
CA GLY A 84 25.56 -44.62 23.17
C GLY A 84 26.67 -43.59 23.01
N ASN A 85 27.79 -44.06 22.48
CA ASN A 85 28.93 -43.22 22.16
C ASN A 85 28.62 -42.36 20.94
N CYS A 86 29.04 -41.11 20.99
CA CYS A 86 28.75 -40.12 19.95
C CYS A 86 29.94 -39.97 19.00
N LEU A 87 29.75 -40.34 17.73
CA LEU A 87 30.76 -40.17 16.69
C LEU A 87 30.43 -38.94 15.85
N LYS A 88 31.28 -37.90 15.96
CA LYS A 88 31.18 -36.70 15.13
C LYS A 88 31.42 -37.07 13.66
N GLN A 89 30.43 -36.83 12.81
CA GLN A 89 30.53 -37.01 11.37
C GLN A 89 30.88 -35.69 10.67
N ASN A 90 31.02 -35.76 9.34
CA ASN A 90 31.29 -34.64 8.45
C ASN A 90 30.33 -33.46 8.69
N GLU A 91 30.83 -32.27 8.37
CA GLU A 91 30.08 -31.03 8.35
C GLU A 91 28.87 -31.19 7.42
N PHE A 92 27.67 -31.03 7.99
CA PHE A 92 26.47 -31.03 7.19
C PHE A 92 26.50 -29.76 6.34
N SER A 93 26.04 -29.80 5.09
CA SER A 93 25.95 -28.63 4.21
C SER A 93 24.82 -27.69 4.69
N HIS A 94 24.97 -27.17 5.90
CA HIS A 94 24.04 -26.32 6.62
C HIS A 94 24.78 -25.10 7.18
N PRO A 95 24.11 -23.95 7.24
CA PRO A 95 24.76 -22.64 7.33
C PRO A 95 25.23 -22.22 8.74
N GLU A 96 25.50 -23.17 9.63
CA GLU A 96 26.06 -22.93 10.97
C GLU A 96 27.03 -24.01 11.41
N ASP A 97 28.01 -24.38 10.57
CA ASP A 97 29.07 -25.37 10.86
C ASP A 97 28.54 -26.57 11.67
N THR A 98 27.33 -27.03 11.33
CA THR A 98 26.56 -27.90 12.22
C THR A 98 26.94 -29.31 11.86
N PHE A 99 27.71 -29.94 12.73
CA PHE A 99 28.12 -31.32 12.55
C PHE A 99 26.92 -32.24 12.73
N SER A 100 26.84 -33.25 11.88
CA SER A 100 25.99 -34.41 12.16
C SER A 100 26.75 -35.37 13.08
N TYR A 101 26.02 -36.05 13.95
CA TYR A 101 26.59 -36.97 14.90
C TYR A 101 25.93 -38.34 14.73
N LYS A 102 26.73 -39.40 14.73
CA LYS A 102 26.20 -40.77 14.78
C LYS A 102 26.09 -41.22 16.22
N ILE A 103 24.89 -41.60 16.62
CA ILE A 103 24.66 -42.34 17.87
C ILE A 103 23.86 -43.56 17.49
N ASP A 104 24.39 -44.75 17.79
CA ASP A 104 23.70 -46.02 17.54
C ASP A 104 23.21 -46.18 16.08
N ASN A 105 24.09 -45.82 15.14
CA ASN A 105 23.87 -45.79 13.70
C ASN A 105 22.77 -44.83 13.18
N ILE A 106 22.29 -43.91 14.01
CA ILE A 106 21.33 -42.85 13.65
C ILE A 106 22.06 -41.52 13.50
N ASP A 107 21.76 -40.78 12.43
CA ASP A 107 22.27 -39.42 12.23
C ASP A 107 21.44 -38.42 13.03
N VAL A 108 22.08 -37.79 14.01
CA VAL A 108 21.49 -36.84 14.96
C VAL A 108 22.11 -35.46 14.75
N ILE A 109 21.26 -34.44 14.73
CA ILE A 109 21.65 -33.04 14.76
C ILE A 109 21.34 -32.49 16.16
N PHE A 110 22.31 -31.76 16.73
CA PHE A 110 22.19 -31.07 18.01
C PHE A 110 21.88 -29.58 17.78
N PRO A 111 20.63 -29.12 17.98
CA PRO A 111 20.28 -27.71 17.85
C PRO A 111 20.97 -26.86 18.91
N PHE A 112 21.05 -25.56 18.66
CA PHE A 112 21.41 -24.55 19.67
C PHE A 112 22.70 -24.84 20.47
N LYS A 113 23.70 -25.43 19.79
CA LYS A 113 24.98 -25.84 20.37
C LYS A 113 24.82 -26.77 21.57
N MET A 114 23.88 -27.70 21.49
CA MET A 114 23.70 -28.75 22.49
C MET A 114 24.85 -29.76 22.50
N ASP A 115 25.62 -29.86 21.41
CA ASP A 115 26.85 -30.66 21.30
C ASP A 115 27.88 -30.41 22.41
N ARG A 116 27.86 -29.23 23.06
CA ARG A 116 28.68 -28.95 24.25
C ARG A 116 28.36 -29.81 25.48
N TYR A 117 27.20 -30.45 25.50
CA TYR A 117 26.75 -31.31 26.59
C TYR A 117 27.08 -32.79 26.34
N LEU A 118 27.90 -33.09 25.32
CA LEU A 118 28.35 -34.44 25.04
C LEU A 118 29.32 -34.95 26.11
N SER A 119 29.21 -36.25 26.41
CA SER A 119 30.09 -37.05 27.25
C SER A 119 30.50 -38.32 26.50
N ASP A 120 31.34 -39.17 27.13
CA ASP A 120 31.78 -40.44 26.51
C ASP A 120 30.59 -41.36 26.19
N PHE A 121 29.60 -41.40 27.09
CA PHE A 121 28.32 -42.07 26.90
C PHE A 121 27.18 -41.06 27.01
N ASN A 122 26.28 -41.02 26.02
CA ASN A 122 25.24 -40.00 25.93
C ASN A 122 23.85 -40.62 25.94
N GLU A 123 22.93 -39.97 26.64
CA GLU A 123 21.50 -40.25 26.60
C GLU A 123 20.78 -39.09 25.88
N VAL A 124 20.16 -39.39 24.74
CA VAL A 124 19.56 -38.39 23.86
C VAL A 124 18.10 -38.71 23.60
N GLU A 125 17.22 -37.77 23.93
CA GLU A 125 15.84 -37.79 23.47
C GLU A 125 15.78 -37.11 22.09
N ILE A 126 15.29 -37.81 21.07
CA ILE A 126 15.25 -37.36 19.69
C ILE A 126 13.84 -37.34 19.11
N VAL A 127 13.63 -36.46 18.12
CA VAL A 127 12.44 -36.42 17.26
C VAL A 127 12.87 -36.55 15.80
N LEU A 128 12.09 -37.27 14.99
CA LEU A 128 12.45 -37.55 13.61
C LEU A 128 11.97 -36.48 12.64
N THR A 129 12.88 -36.08 11.75
CA THR A 129 12.58 -35.31 10.54
C THR A 129 12.57 -36.22 9.30
N GLN A 130 12.43 -35.64 8.11
CA GLN A 130 12.42 -36.39 6.85
C GLN A 130 13.76 -37.07 6.55
N ASN A 131 14.88 -36.52 7.03
CA ASN A 131 16.21 -36.97 6.62
C ASN A 131 17.15 -37.31 7.80
N TYR A 132 16.89 -36.82 9.01
CA TYR A 132 17.75 -37.02 10.20
C TYR A 132 16.94 -36.87 11.51
N ALA A 133 17.55 -37.20 12.64
CA ALA A 133 16.97 -36.99 13.96
C ALA A 133 17.42 -35.66 14.59
N ILE A 134 16.53 -34.97 15.29
CA ILE A 134 16.85 -33.77 16.06
C ILE A 134 16.81 -34.09 17.54
N ALA A 135 17.86 -33.75 18.28
CA ALA A 135 17.87 -33.86 19.74
C ALA A 135 16.94 -32.82 20.38
N VAL A 136 15.96 -33.30 21.18
CA VAL A 136 15.12 -32.48 22.06
C VAL A 136 15.64 -32.45 23.50
N LYS A 137 16.45 -33.44 23.90
CA LYS A 137 17.18 -33.46 25.17
C LYS A 137 18.48 -34.24 25.01
N LEU A 138 19.55 -33.79 25.64
CA LEU A 138 20.86 -34.46 25.66
C LEU A 138 21.42 -34.41 27.09
N ASN A 139 21.70 -35.57 27.69
CA ASN A 139 22.33 -35.70 29.02
C ASN A 139 21.67 -34.80 30.09
N GLY A 140 20.34 -34.80 30.12
CA GLY A 140 19.56 -33.96 31.06
C GLY A 140 19.26 -32.54 30.58
N HIS A 141 19.94 -32.02 29.55
CA HIS A 141 19.74 -30.68 29.02
C HIS A 141 18.67 -30.65 27.92
N LYS A 142 17.59 -29.89 28.12
CA LYS A 142 16.48 -29.74 27.16
C LYS A 142 16.79 -28.71 26.08
N ILE A 143 16.21 -28.93 24.89
CA ILE A 143 16.29 -28.01 23.75
C ILE A 143 15.74 -26.62 24.09
N ASP A 144 14.69 -26.52 24.89
CA ASP A 144 14.10 -25.23 25.28
C ASP A 144 15.05 -24.40 26.13
N SER A 145 15.80 -25.05 27.03
CA SER A 145 16.79 -24.37 27.85
C SER A 145 17.97 -23.90 27.01
N ALA A 146 18.41 -24.72 26.04
CA ALA A 146 19.46 -24.35 25.10
C ALA A 146 19.01 -23.19 24.18
N PHE A 147 17.78 -23.26 23.66
CA PHE A 147 17.14 -22.20 22.88
C PHE A 147 17.07 -20.90 23.67
N LYS A 148 16.55 -20.94 24.91
CA LYS A 148 16.48 -19.76 25.80
C LYS A 148 17.87 -19.18 26.08
N ALA A 149 18.88 -20.02 26.26
CA ALA A 149 20.25 -19.57 26.47
C ALA A 149 20.82 -18.85 25.23
N ILE A 150 20.57 -19.36 24.02
CA ILE A 150 20.95 -18.69 22.77
C ILE A 150 20.18 -17.38 22.61
N TYR A 151 18.86 -17.40 22.78
CA TYR A 151 18.03 -16.21 22.68
C TYR A 151 18.48 -15.09 23.63
N LEU A 152 18.78 -15.43 24.89
CA LEU A 152 19.32 -14.47 25.86
C LEU A 152 20.73 -13.97 25.46
N ALA A 153 21.57 -14.84 24.89
CA ALA A 153 22.89 -14.45 24.41
C ALA A 153 22.80 -13.49 23.21
N GLU A 154 21.90 -13.75 22.26
CA GLU A 154 21.61 -12.88 21.12
C GLU A 154 21.04 -11.54 21.58
N GLN A 155 20.06 -11.54 22.48
CA GLN A 155 19.51 -10.30 23.05
C GLN A 155 20.59 -9.47 23.76
N LYS A 156 21.46 -10.13 24.55
CA LYS A 156 22.60 -9.46 25.19
C LYS A 156 23.58 -8.91 24.16
N TYR A 157 23.83 -9.65 23.09
CA TYR A 157 24.70 -9.24 22.00
C TYR A 157 24.15 -8.01 21.26
N ASP A 158 22.87 -8.03 20.89
CA ASP A 158 22.19 -6.93 20.20
C ASP A 158 22.12 -5.67 21.06
N LYS A 159 21.86 -5.82 22.36
CA LYS A 159 21.90 -4.72 23.32
C LYS A 159 23.31 -4.11 23.38
N GLN A 160 24.35 -4.94 23.48
CA GLN A 160 25.74 -4.46 23.51
C GLN A 160 26.18 -3.84 22.18
N SER A 161 25.75 -4.39 21.04
CA SER A 161 26.02 -3.86 19.70
C SER A 161 25.36 -2.49 19.54
N SER A 162 24.10 -2.36 19.94
CA SER A 162 23.36 -1.09 19.89
C SER A 162 23.97 -0.03 20.80
N MET A 163 24.36 -0.40 22.02
CA MET A 163 25.07 0.52 22.92
C MET A 163 26.42 0.92 22.34
N TYR A 164 27.19 0.00 21.75
CA TYR A 164 28.46 0.34 21.12
C TYR A 164 28.28 1.26 19.91
N TRP A 165 27.27 1.00 19.07
CA TRP A 165 26.93 1.84 17.91
C TRP A 165 26.57 3.28 18.31
N LEU A 166 25.85 3.45 19.42
CA LEU A 166 25.42 4.74 19.95
C LEU A 166 26.40 5.38 20.95
N SER A 167 27.41 4.63 21.44
CA SER A 167 28.36 5.13 22.43
C SER A 167 29.14 6.37 21.96
N SER A 168 29.24 6.53 20.65
CA SER A 168 29.96 7.61 20.01
C SER A 168 29.22 8.96 20.12
N THR A 169 27.89 8.94 20.28
CA THR A 169 27.08 10.16 20.45
C THR A 169 26.97 10.62 21.90
N SER A 170 27.35 9.79 22.89
CA SER A 170 27.23 10.16 24.31
C SER A 170 28.17 11.30 24.73
N LYS A 171 29.19 11.60 23.91
CA LYS A 171 30.09 12.74 24.11
C LYS A 171 29.55 14.06 23.55
N TYR A 172 28.38 14.07 22.92
CA TYR A 172 27.73 15.27 22.40
C TYR A 172 26.57 15.67 23.32
N PRO A 173 26.77 16.61 24.27
CA PRO A 173 25.67 17.16 25.03
C PRO A 173 24.67 17.87 24.09
N GLU A 174 23.37 17.72 24.36
CA GLU A 174 22.33 18.47 23.65
C GLU A 174 22.55 19.97 23.90
N GLY A 175 22.94 20.72 22.87
CA GLY A 175 22.97 22.19 22.90
C GLY A 175 24.25 22.88 22.44
N GLU A 176 25.36 22.17 22.22
CA GLU A 176 26.58 22.81 21.71
C GLU A 176 26.48 23.12 20.20
N ASN A 177 26.68 24.40 19.85
CA ASN A 177 26.89 24.89 18.48
C ASN A 177 28.25 24.41 17.97
N LEU A 178 28.34 23.12 17.65
CA LEU A 178 29.52 22.55 17.03
C LEU A 178 29.54 22.89 15.54
N ASP A 179 30.67 23.45 15.10
CA ASP A 179 31.01 23.65 13.69
C ASP A 179 30.84 22.35 12.91
N GLU A 180 30.26 22.45 11.71
CA GLU A 180 29.94 21.30 10.84
C GLU A 180 31.18 20.50 10.42
N ASN A 181 32.38 21.06 10.61
CA ASN A 181 33.66 20.50 10.15
C ASN A 181 34.46 19.75 11.23
N ILE A 182 34.05 19.80 12.51
CA ILE A 182 34.82 19.17 13.59
C ILE A 182 34.52 17.67 13.63
N LYS A 183 35.55 16.86 13.37
CA LYS A 183 35.52 15.41 13.57
C LYS A 183 35.98 15.10 14.98
N HIS A 184 35.13 14.46 15.78
CA HIS A 184 35.52 13.98 17.10
C HIS A 184 36.05 12.55 16.99
N THR A 185 37.35 12.40 17.19
CA THR A 185 38.00 11.09 17.24
C THR A 185 37.49 10.30 18.44
N VAL A 186 37.10 9.05 18.20
CA VAL A 186 36.65 8.13 19.24
C VAL A 186 37.79 7.16 19.51
N SER A 187 38.23 7.05 20.77
CA SER A 187 39.19 6.02 21.16
C SER A 187 38.57 4.64 20.93
N PRO A 188 39.17 3.77 20.09
CA PRO A 188 38.62 2.46 19.81
C PRO A 188 38.55 1.64 21.10
N ASN A 189 37.44 0.97 21.36
CA ASN A 189 37.37 -0.06 22.40
C ASN A 189 37.84 -1.39 21.78
N PRO A 190 39.07 -1.86 22.05
CA PRO A 190 39.65 -3.01 21.33
C PRO A 190 38.88 -4.30 21.59
N LYS A 191 38.31 -4.48 22.78
CA LYS A 191 37.51 -5.66 23.14
C LYS A 191 36.22 -5.72 22.31
N LEU A 192 35.52 -4.59 22.19
CA LEU A 192 34.27 -4.51 21.43
C LEU A 192 34.52 -4.54 19.91
N SER A 193 35.58 -3.85 19.44
CA SER A 193 36.02 -3.90 18.04
C SER A 193 36.28 -5.34 17.60
N LYS A 194 37.08 -6.09 18.36
CA LYS A 194 37.33 -7.51 18.08
C LYS A 194 36.06 -8.36 18.15
N LYS A 195 35.14 -8.05 19.07
CA LYS A 195 33.88 -8.78 19.25
C LYS A 195 32.89 -8.56 18.10
N PHE A 196 32.78 -7.35 17.58
CA PHE A 196 31.81 -7.00 16.54
C PHE A 196 32.39 -7.05 15.12
N GLY A 197 33.73 -7.00 14.98
CA GLY A 197 34.41 -7.05 13.69
C GLY A 197 34.45 -5.70 12.94
N TYR A 198 34.21 -4.60 13.65
CA TYR A 198 34.37 -3.24 13.13
C TYR A 198 34.77 -2.28 14.26
N GLU A 199 35.51 -1.24 13.91
CA GLU A 199 35.91 -0.16 14.81
C GLU A 199 35.23 1.16 14.43
N ILE A 200 34.86 1.95 15.43
CA ILE A 200 34.38 3.33 15.24
C ILE A 200 35.58 4.25 15.43
N LEU A 201 35.93 4.98 14.37
CA LEU A 201 37.10 5.86 14.32
C LEU A 201 36.78 7.27 14.80
N SER A 202 35.67 7.83 14.29
CA SER A 202 35.25 9.19 14.61
C SER A 202 33.75 9.38 14.45
N VAL A 203 33.24 10.46 15.02
CA VAL A 203 31.89 10.95 14.78
C VAL A 203 31.95 12.37 14.24
N ARG A 204 31.08 12.68 13.30
CA ARG A 204 30.86 14.03 12.81
C ARG A 204 29.38 14.29 12.57
N LYS A 205 29.01 15.56 12.39
CA LYS A 205 27.69 15.93 11.85
C LYS A 205 27.63 15.61 10.35
N GLU A 206 26.42 15.37 9.84
CA GLU A 206 26.17 15.31 8.39
C GLU A 206 26.59 16.63 7.74
N THR A 207 27.19 16.59 6.56
CA THR A 207 27.51 17.82 5.81
C THR A 207 26.24 18.40 5.17
N LEU A 208 26.27 19.67 4.74
CA LEU A 208 25.16 20.29 4.01
C LEU A 208 24.77 19.51 2.74
N GLN A 209 25.75 18.98 2.01
CA GLN A 209 25.55 18.18 0.80
C GLN A 209 24.86 16.85 1.14
N GLU A 210 25.28 16.18 2.21
CA GLU A 210 24.67 14.93 2.69
C GLU A 210 23.24 15.19 3.18
N SER A 211 23.01 16.30 3.90
CA SER A 211 21.69 16.73 4.35
C SER A 211 20.75 17.05 3.18
N ALA A 212 21.28 17.59 2.08
CA ALA A 212 20.50 17.87 0.86
C ALA A 212 20.02 16.60 0.15
N CYS A 213 20.69 15.46 0.35
CA CYS A 213 20.26 14.15 -0.13
C CYS A 213 19.13 13.52 0.70
N ARG A 214 18.84 14.07 1.90
CA ARG A 214 17.80 13.54 2.78
C ARG A 214 16.43 14.09 2.42
N ASN A 215 15.48 13.19 2.20
CA ASN A 215 14.08 13.59 2.06
C ASN A 215 13.54 14.03 3.43
N LYS A 216 13.38 15.33 3.64
CA LYS A 216 12.90 15.94 4.91
C LYS A 216 11.39 15.78 5.13
N SER A 217 10.76 14.77 4.50
CA SER A 217 9.37 14.34 4.69
C SER A 217 8.29 15.42 4.54
N ASN A 218 8.46 16.40 3.64
CA ASN A 218 7.36 17.29 3.29
C ASN A 218 6.46 16.63 2.23
N LYS A 219 5.56 15.73 2.68
CA LYS A 219 4.61 15.02 1.81
C LYS A 219 3.40 15.88 1.40
N GLY A 220 3.23 17.08 1.95
CA GLY A 220 2.06 17.94 1.67
C GLY A 220 0.77 17.53 2.39
N ILE A 221 0.86 16.68 3.43
CA ILE A 221 -0.30 16.13 4.15
C ILE A 221 -1.22 17.22 4.69
N VAL A 222 -0.66 18.33 5.20
CA VAL A 222 -1.46 19.44 5.74
C VAL A 222 -2.30 20.11 4.65
N THR A 223 -1.73 20.32 3.46
CA THR A 223 -2.48 20.84 2.31
C THR A 223 -3.63 19.92 1.92
N VAL A 224 -3.37 18.60 1.91
CA VAL A 224 -4.40 17.59 1.61
C VAL A 224 -5.52 17.64 2.63
N PHE A 225 -5.17 17.70 3.92
CA PHE A 225 -6.14 17.79 5.01
C PHE A 225 -7.11 18.95 4.81
N PHE A 226 -6.60 20.17 4.62
CA PHE A 226 -7.45 21.33 4.34
C PHE A 226 -8.18 21.22 3.00
N GLY A 227 -7.58 20.59 1.99
CA GLY A 227 -8.23 20.29 0.71
C GLY A 227 -9.47 19.40 0.86
N ILE A 228 -9.42 18.37 1.71
CA ILE A 228 -10.57 17.49 1.98
C ILE A 228 -11.72 18.29 2.59
N PHE A 229 -11.45 19.14 3.60
CA PHE A 229 -12.47 19.99 4.19
C PHE A 229 -13.03 21.00 3.17
N ALA A 230 -12.17 21.62 2.35
CA ALA A 230 -12.62 22.52 1.31
C ALA A 230 -13.61 21.84 0.35
N ILE A 231 -13.28 20.65 -0.16
CA ILE A 231 -14.20 19.90 -1.05
C ILE A 231 -15.48 19.49 -0.31
N SER A 232 -15.38 19.10 0.96
CA SER A 232 -16.55 18.68 1.75
C SER A 232 -17.53 19.83 1.99
N TYR A 233 -17.03 21.01 2.41
CA TYR A 233 -17.86 22.21 2.59
C TYR A 233 -18.37 22.76 1.25
N PHE A 234 -17.58 22.66 0.18
CA PHE A 234 -18.07 23.00 -1.16
C PHE A 234 -19.24 22.11 -1.58
N ASN A 235 -19.15 20.80 -1.34
CA ASN A 235 -20.26 19.88 -1.62
C ASN A 235 -21.48 20.17 -0.74
N GLY A 236 -21.29 20.52 0.55
CA GLY A 236 -22.35 21.01 1.43
C GLY A 236 -23.05 22.22 0.83
N PHE A 237 -22.27 23.27 0.53
CA PHE A 237 -22.77 24.49 -0.11
C PHE A 237 -23.49 24.22 -1.43
N TRP A 238 -23.00 23.28 -2.25
CA TRP A 238 -23.63 22.92 -3.52
C TRP A 238 -25.05 22.36 -3.33
N GLN A 239 -25.29 21.61 -2.25
CA GLN A 239 -26.59 21.00 -1.95
C GLN A 239 -27.51 21.95 -1.18
N THR A 240 -26.99 22.60 -0.13
CA THR A 240 -27.79 23.38 0.83
C THR A 240 -27.93 24.85 0.44
N LYS A 241 -26.97 25.37 -0.34
CA LYS A 241 -26.77 26.80 -0.63
C LYS A 241 -26.57 27.66 0.63
N GLU A 242 -26.19 27.06 1.75
CA GLU A 242 -26.02 27.77 3.02
C GLU A 242 -24.74 28.61 3.04
N LEU A 243 -24.85 29.85 3.52
CA LEU A 243 -23.71 30.77 3.61
C LEU A 243 -22.63 30.26 4.59
N HIS A 244 -23.01 29.45 5.57
CA HIS A 244 -22.10 28.82 6.54
C HIS A 244 -21.08 27.90 5.84
N ASP A 245 -21.57 27.05 4.94
CA ASP A 245 -20.74 26.15 4.15
C ASP A 245 -19.79 26.92 3.23
N LEU A 246 -20.26 28.01 2.62
CA LEU A 246 -19.43 28.88 1.78
C LEU A 246 -18.30 29.55 2.58
N PHE A 247 -18.59 30.02 3.80
CA PHE A 247 -17.58 30.60 4.69
C PHE A 247 -16.47 29.60 5.02
N TRP A 248 -16.83 28.39 5.45
CA TRP A 248 -15.86 27.37 5.80
C TRP A 248 -15.11 26.82 4.58
N PHE A 249 -15.76 26.73 3.42
CA PHE A 249 -15.09 26.46 2.16
C PHE A 249 -13.95 27.47 1.93
N GLY A 250 -14.24 28.78 2.02
CA GLY A 250 -13.25 29.84 1.79
C GLY A 250 -12.06 29.77 2.76
N VAL A 251 -12.33 29.59 4.06
CA VAL A 251 -11.28 29.46 5.10
C VAL A 251 -10.36 28.27 4.83
N ASN A 252 -10.94 27.10 4.55
CA ASN A 252 -10.16 25.88 4.29
C ASN A 252 -9.41 25.96 2.96
N PHE A 253 -10.00 26.57 1.94
CA PHE A 253 -9.36 26.76 0.64
C PHE A 253 -8.13 27.68 0.74
N LEU A 254 -8.23 28.80 1.46
CA LEU A 254 -7.10 29.68 1.74
C LEU A 254 -6.00 28.99 2.56
N ALA A 255 -6.38 28.20 3.56
CA ALA A 255 -5.44 27.39 4.33
C ALA A 255 -4.72 26.37 3.43
N ALA A 256 -5.44 25.69 2.53
CA ALA A 256 -4.85 24.75 1.57
C ALA A 256 -3.83 25.45 0.66
N ILE A 257 -4.17 26.63 0.11
CA ILE A 257 -3.25 27.45 -0.70
C ILE A 257 -2.01 27.83 0.11
N TYR A 258 -2.19 28.31 1.34
CA TYR A 258 -1.09 28.70 2.21
C TYR A 258 -0.11 27.54 2.45
N PHE A 259 -0.62 26.36 2.82
CA PHE A 259 0.22 25.18 3.04
C PHE A 259 0.76 24.56 1.75
N TYR A 260 0.12 24.82 0.60
CA TYR A 260 0.66 24.45 -0.70
C TYR A 260 1.95 25.23 -1.01
N TYR A 261 1.99 26.54 -0.76
CA TYR A 261 3.23 27.29 -1.01
C TYR A 261 4.23 27.19 0.14
N ARG A 262 3.76 27.15 1.39
CA ARG A 262 4.62 27.04 2.55
C ARG A 262 5.29 25.67 2.57
N LYS A 263 6.60 25.64 2.38
CA LYS A 263 7.42 24.48 2.74
C LYS A 263 7.64 24.57 4.24
N PRO A 264 7.01 23.75 5.10
CA PRO A 264 7.40 23.67 6.50
C PRO A 264 8.91 23.45 6.54
N LYS A 265 9.63 24.38 7.18
CA LYS A 265 11.03 24.18 7.54
C LYS A 265 10.99 23.02 8.53
N SER A 266 11.16 21.80 8.04
CA SER A 266 11.36 20.66 8.92
C SER A 266 12.52 21.04 9.82
N LYS A 267 12.28 21.14 11.13
CA LYS A 267 13.33 21.15 12.14
C LYS A 267 13.96 19.75 12.12
N THR A 268 14.57 19.37 10.99
CA THR A 268 15.26 18.10 10.88
C THR A 268 16.42 18.18 11.84
N LYS A 269 16.39 17.34 12.88
CA LYS A 269 17.56 17.12 13.73
C LYS A 269 18.75 16.82 12.81
N VAL A 270 19.85 17.52 13.07
CA VAL A 270 21.14 17.23 12.43
C VAL A 270 21.45 15.76 12.70
N GLN A 271 21.81 15.02 11.65
CA GLN A 271 22.19 13.63 11.83
C GLN A 271 23.68 13.53 12.12
N PHE A 272 24.03 12.53 12.92
CA PHE A 272 25.41 12.18 13.20
C PHE A 272 25.83 11.00 12.33
N ILE A 273 27.08 11.07 11.89
CA ILE A 273 27.72 10.11 11.01
C ILE A 273 28.87 9.46 11.77
N ASN A 274 28.84 8.15 11.89
CA ASN A 274 29.96 7.35 12.39
C ASN A 274 30.91 7.04 11.23
N GLN A 275 32.18 7.40 11.36
CA GLN A 275 33.23 6.85 10.52
C GLN A 275 33.66 5.53 11.13
N ILE A 276 33.43 4.44 10.41
CA ILE A 276 33.77 3.09 10.84
C ILE A 276 34.83 2.49 9.94
N ARG A 277 35.56 1.51 10.46
CA ARG A 277 36.45 0.66 9.67
C ARG A 277 36.12 -0.80 9.95
N GLY A 278 35.90 -1.58 8.89
CA GLY A 278 35.56 -2.99 9.03
C GLY A 278 35.54 -3.73 7.70
N LYS A 279 35.48 -5.05 7.78
CA LYS A 279 35.42 -5.95 6.62
C LYS A 279 33.97 -6.22 6.22
N ILE A 280 33.70 -6.28 4.92
CA ILE A 280 32.42 -6.68 4.37
C ILE A 280 32.41 -8.20 4.31
N ASN A 281 31.53 -8.80 5.09
CA ASN A 281 31.40 -10.26 5.12
C ASN A 281 30.58 -10.77 3.94
N HIS A 282 29.43 -10.14 3.69
CA HIS A 282 28.61 -10.46 2.54
C HIS A 282 27.70 -9.30 2.14
N LYS A 283 27.20 -9.36 0.90
CA LYS A 283 26.30 -8.37 0.32
C LYS A 283 24.94 -8.99 0.00
N ILE A 284 23.88 -8.31 0.41
CA ILE A 284 22.49 -8.66 0.08
C ILE A 284 22.01 -7.74 -1.04
N ALA A 285 22.27 -8.15 -2.28
CA ALA A 285 21.95 -7.36 -3.47
C ALA A 285 20.46 -6.98 -3.57
N LYS A 286 19.55 -7.90 -3.22
CA LYS A 286 18.09 -7.68 -3.32
C LYS A 286 17.61 -6.51 -2.46
N SER A 287 18.15 -6.36 -1.25
CA SER A 287 17.75 -5.32 -0.30
C SER A 287 18.71 -4.13 -0.24
N GLN A 288 19.75 -4.09 -1.10
CA GLN A 288 20.79 -3.05 -1.09
C GLN A 288 21.46 -2.91 0.30
N LYS A 289 21.79 -4.06 0.91
CA LYS A 289 22.43 -4.11 2.21
C LYS A 289 23.77 -4.82 2.14
N ILE A 290 24.70 -4.44 3.01
CA ILE A 290 25.92 -5.20 3.30
C ILE A 290 25.96 -5.53 4.79
N ILE A 291 26.60 -6.65 5.13
CA ILE A 291 26.94 -6.98 6.51
C ILE A 291 28.42 -6.67 6.73
N VAL A 292 28.68 -5.72 7.64
CA VAL A 292 30.02 -5.34 8.07
C VAL A 292 30.32 -5.98 9.42
N GLY A 293 31.51 -6.56 9.57
CA GLY A 293 31.83 -7.35 10.76
C GLY A 293 30.81 -8.49 10.94
N ARG A 294 30.44 -8.80 12.18
CA ARG A 294 29.59 -9.98 12.46
C ARG A 294 28.12 -9.79 12.11
N ASN A 295 27.53 -8.62 12.37
CA ASN A 295 26.07 -8.43 12.24
C ASN A 295 25.64 -6.99 11.87
N LEU A 296 26.58 -6.09 11.54
CA LEU A 296 26.20 -4.71 11.26
C LEU A 296 25.63 -4.61 9.84
N GLU A 297 24.30 -4.68 9.75
CA GLU A 297 23.58 -4.43 8.50
C GLU A 297 23.58 -2.94 8.16
N LEU A 298 24.18 -2.61 7.03
CA LEU A 298 24.23 -1.26 6.49
C LEU A 298 23.58 -1.22 5.12
N SER A 299 22.81 -0.17 4.86
CA SER A 299 22.16 0.06 3.57
C SER A 299 22.96 1.03 2.72
N TYR A 300 23.11 0.73 1.43
CA TYR A 300 23.86 1.57 0.50
C TYR A 300 22.97 2.12 -0.64
N PRO A 301 23.36 3.24 -1.27
CA PRO A 301 22.65 3.79 -2.42
C PRO A 301 22.55 2.80 -3.60
N LYS A 302 21.38 2.70 -4.23
CA LYS A 302 21.12 1.77 -5.35
C LYS A 302 22.11 1.91 -6.51
N ASN A 303 22.59 3.11 -6.78
CA ASN A 303 23.59 3.40 -7.81
C ASN A 303 24.98 2.82 -7.49
N TRP A 304 25.27 2.42 -6.25
CA TRP A 304 26.53 1.78 -5.85
C TRP A 304 26.51 0.25 -5.99
N GLN A 305 25.34 -0.33 -6.31
CA GLN A 305 25.13 -1.77 -6.39
C GLN A 305 26.18 -2.50 -7.24
N SER A 306 26.60 -1.97 -8.38
CA SER A 306 27.59 -2.65 -9.25
C SER A 306 29.02 -2.52 -8.75
N PHE A 307 29.30 -1.56 -7.85
CA PHE A 307 30.66 -1.17 -7.46
C PHE A 307 31.06 -1.65 -6.06
N ILE A 308 30.07 -2.06 -5.25
CA ILE A 308 30.33 -2.68 -3.95
C ILE A 308 30.62 -4.17 -4.16
N PRO A 309 31.76 -4.71 -3.67
CA PRO A 309 32.10 -6.12 -3.81
C PRO A 309 31.18 -7.01 -2.98
N GLU A 310 31.13 -8.30 -3.31
CA GLU A 310 30.31 -9.28 -2.57
C GLU A 310 30.84 -9.47 -1.13
N SER A 311 32.16 -9.53 -1.00
CA SER A 311 32.90 -9.52 0.27
C SER A 311 34.19 -8.74 0.08
N SER A 312 34.69 -8.07 1.12
CA SER A 312 36.00 -7.40 1.07
C SER A 312 37.05 -8.29 1.71
N VAL A 313 38.29 -8.28 1.22
CA VAL A 313 39.42 -8.98 1.86
C VAL A 313 40.00 -8.16 3.00
N PHE A 314 40.15 -6.85 2.76
CA PHE A 314 40.68 -5.86 3.68
C PHE A 314 39.58 -5.06 4.38
N ASN A 315 39.97 -4.40 5.47
CA ASN A 315 39.14 -3.44 6.17
C ASN A 315 38.95 -2.18 5.31
N ILE A 316 37.70 -1.73 5.21
CA ILE A 316 37.32 -0.56 4.43
C ILE A 316 36.76 0.49 5.38
N GLU A 317 37.16 1.74 5.18
CA GLU A 317 36.57 2.87 5.89
C GLU A 317 35.25 3.31 5.26
N MET A 318 34.23 3.49 6.08
CA MET A 318 32.89 3.87 5.66
C MET A 318 32.36 4.96 6.59
N ASP A 319 31.66 5.93 6.02
CA ASP A 319 30.90 6.90 6.81
C ASP A 319 29.43 6.47 6.78
N VAL A 320 28.83 6.33 7.96
CA VAL A 320 27.50 5.73 8.13
C VAL A 320 26.61 6.59 9.00
N ASP A 321 25.40 6.88 8.51
CA ASP A 321 24.36 7.54 9.28
C ASP A 321 23.93 6.68 10.49
N ILE A 322 24.02 7.25 11.69
CA ILE A 322 23.76 6.51 12.93
C ILE A 322 22.32 6.03 13.03
N ASN A 323 21.36 6.86 12.59
CA ASN A 323 19.93 6.60 12.77
C ASN A 323 19.42 5.57 11.76
N ASN A 324 19.77 5.76 10.49
CA ASN A 324 19.23 4.99 9.37
C ASN A 324 20.16 3.87 8.92
N LYS A 325 21.38 3.77 9.49
CA LYS A 325 22.44 2.83 9.07
C LYS A 325 22.68 2.88 7.56
N LYS A 326 22.67 4.09 7.00
CA LYS A 326 22.90 4.35 5.58
C LYS A 326 24.35 4.73 5.35
N ILE A 327 25.00 4.08 4.40
CA ILE A 327 26.36 4.44 4.01
C ILE A 327 26.30 5.72 3.18
N VAL A 328 27.07 6.70 3.63
CA VAL A 328 27.18 8.03 3.02
C VAL A 328 28.52 8.19 2.29
N ARG A 329 29.55 7.47 2.73
CA ARG A 329 30.84 7.33 2.05
C ARG A 329 31.32 5.89 2.13
N TYR A 330 31.85 5.39 1.02
CA TYR A 330 32.47 4.09 0.93
C TYR A 330 33.91 4.25 0.40
N GLY A 331 34.88 3.98 1.27
CA GLY A 331 36.31 4.15 0.99
C GLY A 331 36.64 5.57 0.52
N TYR A 332 37.54 5.65 -0.46
CA TYR A 332 37.94 6.91 -1.10
C TYR A 332 37.21 7.16 -2.43
N ALA A 333 36.64 6.12 -3.03
CA ALA A 333 36.08 6.17 -4.37
C ALA A 333 34.66 6.76 -4.43
N MET A 334 33.80 6.43 -3.44
CA MET A 334 32.36 6.72 -3.48
C MET A 334 31.92 7.56 -2.28
N SER A 335 31.20 8.65 -2.54
CA SER A 335 30.72 9.57 -1.51
C SER A 335 29.48 10.31 -2.01
N VAL A 336 28.40 10.24 -1.23
CA VAL A 336 27.14 10.95 -1.50
C VAL A 336 27.37 12.47 -1.51
N GLY A 337 28.23 12.99 -0.63
CA GLY A 337 28.59 14.41 -0.60
C GLY A 337 29.18 14.88 -1.93
N LYS A 338 30.16 14.14 -2.47
CA LYS A 338 30.77 14.43 -3.78
C LYS A 338 29.79 14.29 -4.93
N GLU A 339 28.86 13.33 -4.88
CA GLU A 339 27.81 13.22 -5.90
C GLU A 339 26.92 14.47 -5.95
N VAL A 340 26.57 15.02 -4.78
CA VAL A 340 25.72 16.21 -4.69
C VAL A 340 26.48 17.46 -5.12
N GLU A 341 27.76 17.56 -4.77
CA GLU A 341 28.63 18.64 -5.23
C GLU A 341 28.72 18.69 -6.75
N GLN A 342 28.89 17.53 -7.40
CA GLN A 342 29.10 17.47 -8.85
C GLN A 342 27.82 17.45 -9.68
N PHE A 343 26.74 16.80 -9.20
CA PHE A 343 25.52 16.59 -9.97
C PHE A 343 24.27 17.21 -9.34
N GLY A 344 24.41 17.88 -8.21
CA GLY A 344 23.31 18.43 -7.43
C GLY A 344 22.55 17.38 -6.60
N PRO A 345 21.68 17.85 -5.69
CA PRO A 345 20.89 16.99 -4.83
C PRO A 345 19.76 16.28 -5.60
N PRO A 346 19.31 15.10 -5.12
CA PRO A 346 18.18 14.38 -5.71
C PRO A 346 16.90 15.22 -5.63
N ARG A 347 16.10 15.16 -6.69
CA ARG A 347 14.84 15.90 -6.78
C ARG A 347 13.69 15.06 -6.20
N PHE A 348 13.25 15.39 -5.00
CA PHE A 348 12.15 14.67 -4.36
C PHE A 348 10.82 14.89 -5.10
N TRP A 349 10.27 13.80 -5.62
CA TRP A 349 9.06 13.80 -6.45
C TRP A 349 7.80 13.38 -5.69
N GLY A 350 7.93 12.74 -4.52
CA GLY A 350 6.80 12.15 -3.78
C GLY A 350 5.66 13.13 -3.45
N ARG A 351 5.98 14.39 -3.12
CA ARG A 351 4.97 15.42 -2.86
C ARG A 351 4.08 15.70 -4.08
N ASN A 352 4.69 15.79 -5.26
CA ASN A 352 3.96 16.06 -6.49
C ASN A 352 3.11 14.86 -6.90
N LEU A 353 3.58 13.63 -6.65
CA LEU A 353 2.77 12.43 -6.84
C LEU A 353 1.51 12.48 -5.96
N TRP A 354 1.68 12.80 -4.66
CA TRP A 354 0.53 12.89 -3.75
C TRP A 354 -0.48 13.92 -4.20
N PHE A 355 -0.04 15.12 -4.61
CA PHE A 355 -0.94 16.15 -5.14
C PHE A 355 -1.60 15.76 -6.46
N PHE A 356 -0.88 15.07 -7.34
CA PHE A 356 -1.47 14.57 -8.59
C PHE A 356 -2.59 13.54 -8.32
N LEU A 357 -2.33 12.55 -7.46
CA LEU A 357 -3.31 11.50 -7.15
C LEU A 357 -4.54 12.06 -6.45
N ILE A 358 -4.35 12.88 -5.41
CA ILE A 358 -5.45 13.47 -4.63
C ILE A 358 -6.19 14.52 -5.44
N GLY A 359 -5.47 15.34 -6.22
CA GLY A 359 -6.08 16.31 -7.12
C GLY A 359 -6.98 15.64 -8.16
N THR A 360 -6.52 14.53 -8.75
CA THR A 360 -7.35 13.71 -9.67
C THR A 360 -8.61 13.20 -9.00
N PHE A 361 -8.51 12.73 -7.75
CA PHE A 361 -9.68 12.32 -6.96
C PHE A 361 -10.65 13.48 -6.69
N PHE A 362 -10.16 14.66 -6.29
CA PHE A 362 -11.01 15.83 -6.08
C PHE A 362 -11.67 16.32 -7.36
N ILE A 363 -10.98 16.29 -8.49
CA ILE A 363 -11.55 16.59 -9.81
C ILE A 363 -12.70 15.65 -10.10
N TYR A 364 -12.53 14.34 -9.87
CA TYR A 364 -13.59 13.35 -10.06
C TYR A 364 -14.80 13.60 -9.16
N VAL A 365 -14.57 13.90 -7.88
CA VAL A 365 -15.66 14.22 -6.92
C VAL A 365 -16.42 15.47 -7.36
N VAL A 366 -15.73 16.57 -7.68
CA VAL A 366 -16.39 17.81 -8.13
C VAL A 366 -17.12 17.58 -9.46
N TYR A 367 -16.48 16.89 -10.41
CA TYR A 367 -17.06 16.60 -11.72
C TYR A 367 -18.40 15.85 -11.62
N THR A 368 -18.44 14.82 -10.77
CA THR A 368 -19.63 13.97 -10.59
C THR A 368 -20.71 14.66 -9.75
N GLN A 369 -20.35 15.36 -8.67
CA GLN A 369 -21.32 16.00 -7.78
C GLN A 369 -21.97 17.24 -8.38
N THR A 370 -21.22 18.05 -9.13
CA THR A 370 -21.74 19.31 -9.67
C THR A 370 -22.19 19.23 -11.12
N HIS A 371 -22.07 18.06 -11.77
CA HIS A 371 -22.37 17.90 -13.19
C HIS A 371 -21.66 18.97 -14.03
N VAL A 372 -20.34 19.10 -13.87
CA VAL A 372 -19.53 20.17 -14.49
C VAL A 372 -19.78 20.29 -15.99
N SER A 373 -19.99 19.18 -16.71
CA SER A 373 -20.31 19.20 -18.14
C SER A 373 -21.56 20.02 -18.45
N ASP A 374 -22.64 19.76 -17.71
CA ASP A 374 -23.93 20.43 -17.91
C ASP A 374 -23.83 21.91 -17.51
N ASN A 375 -23.02 22.21 -16.48
CA ASN A 375 -22.71 23.58 -16.11
C ASN A 375 -21.91 24.31 -17.20
N ILE A 376 -20.91 23.67 -17.82
CA ILE A 376 -20.16 24.28 -18.92
C ILE A 376 -21.10 24.58 -20.09
N SER A 377 -21.95 23.62 -20.49
CA SER A 377 -22.89 23.82 -21.60
C SER A 377 -23.91 24.91 -21.28
N PHE A 378 -24.49 24.91 -20.08
CA PHE A 378 -25.45 25.93 -19.69
C PHE A 378 -24.81 27.32 -19.67
N ALA A 379 -23.60 27.47 -19.11
CA ALA A 379 -22.91 28.75 -19.06
C ALA A 379 -22.56 29.26 -20.47
N TYR A 380 -22.15 28.36 -21.37
CA TYR A 380 -21.86 28.67 -22.77
C TYR A 380 -23.10 29.15 -23.52
N HIS A 381 -24.20 28.39 -23.48
CA HIS A 381 -25.44 28.74 -24.18
C HIS A 381 -26.11 30.00 -23.60
N GLN A 382 -26.00 30.21 -22.30
CA GLN A 382 -26.52 31.41 -21.65
C GLN A 382 -25.71 32.66 -22.04
N PHE A 383 -24.39 32.56 -22.16
CA PHE A 383 -23.53 33.68 -22.57
C PHE A 383 -23.76 34.07 -24.03
N ASN A 384 -23.97 33.09 -24.90
CA ASN A 384 -24.22 33.33 -26.33
C ASN A 384 -25.68 33.68 -26.66
N HIS A 385 -26.58 33.71 -25.67
CA HIS A 385 -28.03 33.91 -25.86
C HIS A 385 -28.70 32.90 -26.80
N ASP A 386 -28.12 31.70 -26.93
CA ASP A 386 -28.57 30.68 -27.87
C ASP A 386 -29.63 29.73 -27.29
N SER A 387 -29.85 29.76 -25.96
CA SER A 387 -30.82 28.87 -25.30
C SER A 387 -32.24 29.39 -25.38
N GLN A 388 -33.18 28.54 -25.80
CA GLN A 388 -34.60 28.82 -25.81
C GLN A 388 -35.31 28.16 -24.63
N ARG A 389 -36.42 28.77 -24.18
CA ARG A 389 -37.29 28.19 -23.16
C ARG A 389 -38.54 27.63 -23.81
N TRP A 390 -38.77 26.34 -23.63
CA TRP A 390 -39.88 25.61 -24.20
C TRP A 390 -40.88 25.19 -23.12
N PHE A 391 -42.17 25.31 -23.44
CA PHE A 391 -43.26 24.85 -22.60
C PHE A 391 -44.15 23.93 -23.43
N PHE A 392 -44.33 22.69 -22.99
CA PHE A 392 -45.19 21.72 -23.65
C PHE A 392 -46.23 21.16 -22.67
N ASP A 393 -47.48 21.22 -23.10
CA ASP A 393 -48.64 20.60 -22.47
C ASP A 393 -49.12 19.33 -23.21
N ASP A 394 -48.50 19.03 -24.35
CA ASP A 394 -48.88 17.99 -25.30
C ASP A 394 -47.62 17.36 -25.91
N ALA A 395 -47.51 16.03 -25.91
CA ALA A 395 -46.33 15.34 -26.43
C ALA A 395 -46.22 15.40 -27.95
N SER A 396 -47.33 15.56 -28.67
CA SER A 396 -47.31 15.68 -30.13
C SER A 396 -46.53 16.92 -30.58
N LYS A 397 -46.79 18.06 -29.93
CA LYS A 397 -46.06 19.33 -30.16
C LYS A 397 -44.58 19.23 -29.78
N LEU A 398 -44.25 18.40 -28.79
CA LEU A 398 -42.87 18.14 -28.40
C LEU A 398 -42.12 17.38 -29.49
N LEU A 399 -42.72 16.31 -30.05
CA LEU A 399 -42.04 15.43 -31.01
C LEU A 399 -41.59 16.15 -32.28
N ASP A 400 -42.34 17.16 -32.73
CA ASP A 400 -42.05 17.93 -33.95
C ASP A 400 -41.18 19.17 -33.69
N SER A 401 -40.76 19.39 -32.44
CA SER A 401 -40.00 20.58 -32.06
C SER A 401 -38.48 20.43 -32.22
N ASN A 402 -37.83 21.52 -32.62
CA ASN A 402 -36.37 21.57 -32.84
C ASN A 402 -35.60 21.88 -31.55
N ILE A 403 -35.82 21.08 -30.50
CA ILE A 403 -35.15 21.22 -29.19
C ILE A 403 -33.67 20.83 -29.30
N LYS A 404 -32.78 21.71 -28.84
CA LYS A 404 -31.34 21.44 -28.85
C LYS A 404 -30.80 21.18 -27.45
N PRO A 405 -29.70 20.42 -27.31
CA PRO A 405 -28.93 20.43 -26.08
C PRO A 405 -28.56 21.88 -25.73
N GLY A 406 -28.82 22.31 -24.50
CA GLY A 406 -28.72 23.73 -24.13
C GLY A 406 -30.05 24.40 -23.78
N ASP A 407 -31.17 23.88 -24.28
CA ASP A 407 -32.48 24.47 -24.06
C ASP A 407 -33.04 24.18 -22.66
N LEU A 408 -33.94 25.05 -22.20
CA LEU A 408 -34.70 24.87 -20.98
C LEU A 408 -36.10 24.36 -21.33
N LEU A 409 -36.50 23.25 -20.73
CA LEU A 409 -37.73 22.56 -21.05
C LEU A 409 -38.63 22.45 -19.82
N TYR A 410 -39.92 22.77 -20.01
CA TYR A 410 -40.98 22.53 -19.04
C TYR A 410 -42.05 21.64 -19.69
N LEU A 411 -42.22 20.44 -19.14
CA LEU A 411 -43.19 19.44 -19.55
C LEU A 411 -44.30 19.35 -18.51
N ASN A 412 -45.55 19.45 -18.98
CA ASN A 412 -46.75 19.23 -18.20
C ASN A 412 -47.74 18.40 -19.03
N LEU A 413 -47.42 17.12 -19.19
CA LEU A 413 -48.19 16.21 -20.02
C LEU A 413 -49.30 15.56 -19.20
N ASN A 414 -50.54 15.73 -19.65
CA ASN A 414 -51.73 15.14 -19.02
C ASN A 414 -52.28 14.02 -19.91
N GLY A 415 -52.66 12.90 -19.31
CA GLY A 415 -53.30 11.78 -20.02
C GLY A 415 -52.36 10.93 -20.87
N GLU A 416 -51.05 10.92 -20.57
CA GLU A 416 -50.09 10.04 -21.27
C GLU A 416 -49.81 8.77 -20.48
N SER A 417 -49.55 7.68 -21.21
CA SER A 417 -49.13 6.41 -20.61
C SER A 417 -47.61 6.31 -20.69
N TRP A 418 -46.98 5.69 -19.70
CA TRP A 418 -45.52 5.53 -19.68
C TRP A 418 -45.16 4.12 -19.20
N SER A 419 -44.03 3.61 -19.68
CA SER A 419 -43.47 2.33 -19.27
C SER A 419 -41.99 2.46 -18.94
N CYS A 420 -41.47 1.64 -18.02
CA CYS A 420 -40.06 1.68 -17.69
C CYS A 420 -39.23 0.82 -18.64
N ASP A 421 -38.16 1.41 -19.19
CA ASP A 421 -37.19 0.72 -20.06
C ASP A 421 -36.16 -0.03 -19.18
N ARG A 422 -36.57 -1.11 -18.49
CA ARG A 422 -35.65 -2.05 -17.82
C ARG A 422 -36.14 -3.51 -17.72
N PRO A 423 -35.21 -4.49 -17.81
CA PRO A 423 -35.50 -5.91 -17.62
C PRO A 423 -35.41 -6.32 -16.14
N VAL A 424 -36.56 -6.45 -15.47
CA VAL A 424 -37.00 -7.32 -14.33
C VAL A 424 -36.06 -7.66 -13.14
N LYS A 425 -34.73 -7.43 -13.16
CA LYS A 425 -33.81 -8.15 -12.26
C LYS A 425 -33.09 -7.39 -11.16
N ASP A 426 -33.17 -6.06 -11.06
CA ASP A 426 -32.56 -5.31 -9.94
C ASP A 426 -33.46 -4.13 -9.52
N ASP A 427 -33.83 -4.10 -8.24
CA ASP A 427 -34.66 -3.11 -7.52
C ASP A 427 -35.93 -2.61 -8.26
N ALA A 428 -37.07 -3.22 -7.90
CA ALA A 428 -38.37 -3.10 -8.57
C ALA A 428 -38.94 -1.68 -8.71
N ASP A 429 -38.39 -0.69 -8.01
CA ASP A 429 -38.99 0.64 -7.88
C ASP A 429 -38.24 1.76 -8.63
N ILE A 430 -37.09 1.48 -9.25
CA ILE A 430 -36.19 2.51 -9.84
C ILE A 430 -36.07 2.40 -11.36
N CYS A 431 -36.54 3.45 -12.05
CA CYS A 431 -36.52 3.55 -13.51
C CYS A 431 -35.59 4.66 -14.02
N LYS A 432 -34.55 4.32 -14.80
CA LYS A 432 -33.60 5.32 -15.35
C LYS A 432 -34.04 5.96 -16.67
N LYS A 433 -34.86 5.24 -17.44
CA LYS A 433 -35.33 5.64 -18.77
C LYS A 433 -36.78 5.18 -18.90
N ALA A 434 -37.68 6.11 -19.14
CA ALA A 434 -39.10 5.86 -19.36
C ALA A 434 -39.36 5.91 -20.87
N LEU A 435 -40.27 5.07 -21.35
CA LEU A 435 -40.85 5.19 -22.68
C LEU A 435 -42.24 5.79 -22.50
N ILE A 436 -42.43 6.98 -23.06
CA ILE A 436 -43.68 7.74 -23.01
C ILE A 436 -44.48 7.40 -24.26
N HIS A 437 -45.75 7.04 -24.09
CA HIS A 437 -46.71 6.74 -25.13
C HIS A 437 -47.85 7.75 -25.08
N SER A 438 -47.99 8.53 -26.16
CA SER A 438 -49.08 9.48 -26.29
C SER A 438 -50.37 8.77 -26.71
N LEU A 439 -51.41 8.86 -25.88
CA LEU A 439 -52.71 8.21 -26.12
C LEU A 439 -53.52 8.91 -27.22
N THR A 440 -53.18 10.15 -27.57
CA THR A 440 -53.88 10.96 -28.58
C THR A 440 -53.34 10.74 -29.99
N THR A 441 -52.03 10.52 -30.14
CA THR A 441 -51.37 10.37 -31.45
C THR A 441 -50.82 8.97 -31.72
N GLY A 442 -50.73 8.11 -30.70
CA GLY A 442 -50.13 6.77 -30.82
C GLY A 442 -48.61 6.77 -31.00
N THR A 443 -47.96 7.93 -30.83
CA THR A 443 -46.50 8.07 -30.93
C THR A 443 -45.82 7.78 -29.59
N SER A 444 -44.55 7.40 -29.65
CA SER A 444 -43.77 7.12 -28.44
C SER A 444 -42.35 7.64 -28.53
N PHE A 445 -41.81 8.12 -27.40
CA PHE A 445 -40.42 8.54 -27.29
C PHE A 445 -39.82 8.13 -25.95
N HIS A 446 -38.51 8.06 -25.90
CA HIS A 446 -37.79 7.78 -24.67
C HIS A 446 -37.46 9.05 -23.91
N LEU A 447 -37.71 9.04 -22.60
CA LEU A 447 -37.35 10.11 -21.68
C LEU A 447 -36.41 9.59 -20.59
N ALA A 448 -35.26 10.24 -20.42
CA ALA A 448 -34.29 9.92 -19.37
C ALA A 448 -33.99 11.14 -18.50
N ILE A 449 -33.65 10.91 -17.23
CA ILE A 449 -33.20 11.95 -16.31
C ILE A 449 -31.71 11.73 -16.02
N SER A 450 -30.85 12.71 -16.35
CA SER A 450 -29.39 12.54 -16.26
C SER A 450 -28.88 12.47 -14.82
N ASN A 451 -29.58 13.10 -13.89
CA ASN A 451 -29.21 13.25 -12.48
C ASN A 451 -30.21 12.59 -11.51
N GLY A 452 -31.04 11.66 -11.99
CA GLY A 452 -32.13 11.10 -11.21
C GLY A 452 -32.74 9.84 -11.82
N TYR A 453 -33.90 9.43 -11.30
CA TYR A 453 -34.66 8.28 -11.74
C TYR A 453 -36.16 8.51 -11.50
N PHE A 454 -37.00 7.84 -12.29
CA PHE A 454 -38.44 7.75 -12.05
C PHE A 454 -38.72 6.65 -11.04
N HIS A 455 -39.71 6.85 -10.17
CA HIS A 455 -40.15 5.85 -9.20
C HIS A 455 -41.48 5.24 -9.66
N GLN A 456 -41.57 3.91 -9.68
CA GLN A 456 -42.82 3.22 -9.96
C GLN A 456 -43.61 3.08 -8.65
N THR A 457 -44.90 3.40 -8.64
CA THR A 457 -45.81 3.11 -7.52
C THR A 457 -46.65 1.89 -7.90
N ASP A 458 -46.55 0.83 -7.08
CA ASP A 458 -47.20 -0.46 -7.33
C ASP A 458 -48.72 -0.29 -7.10
N GLY A 459 -49.47 -0.03 -8.17
CA GLY A 459 -50.94 -0.03 -8.16
C GLY A 459 -51.49 -1.45 -8.13
N LYS A 460 -51.33 -2.16 -7.01
CA LYS A 460 -52.15 -3.32 -6.70
C LYS A 460 -53.46 -2.84 -6.09
N ASP A 461 -54.44 -2.61 -6.95
CA ASP A 461 -55.82 -3.07 -6.81
C ASP A 461 -56.71 -2.35 -7.83
N GLU A 462 -57.27 -3.12 -8.76
CA GLU A 462 -58.34 -2.71 -9.67
C GLU A 462 -59.64 -2.46 -8.88
N ALA A 463 -59.68 -1.43 -8.02
CA ALA A 463 -60.90 -0.85 -7.47
C ALA A 463 -60.52 0.30 -6.54
N ASN A 464 -60.32 1.49 -7.11
CA ASN A 464 -60.67 2.81 -6.53
C ASN A 464 -59.82 3.88 -7.21
N LEU A 465 -60.35 4.39 -8.32
CA LEU A 465 -59.93 5.64 -8.92
C LEU A 465 -60.35 6.77 -7.96
N GLN A 466 -59.48 7.21 -7.05
CA GLN A 466 -59.66 8.50 -6.37
C GLN A 466 -58.31 9.09 -5.93
N SER A 467 -58.01 10.23 -6.57
CA SER A 467 -57.07 11.31 -6.25
C SER A 467 -56.09 11.13 -5.07
N SER A 468 -54.85 11.59 -5.27
CA SER A 468 -54.13 12.27 -4.20
C SER A 468 -53.39 13.52 -4.68
N LYS A 469 -53.79 14.66 -4.12
CA LYS A 469 -53.09 15.96 -4.15
C LYS A 469 -51.89 15.95 -3.19
N ALA A 470 -50.83 16.62 -3.63
CA ALA A 470 -49.85 17.48 -2.94
C ALA A 470 -49.20 17.02 -1.61
N VAL A 471 -47.86 17.03 -1.52
CA VAL A 471 -47.03 18.13 -0.98
C VAL A 471 -45.54 17.72 -0.93
N ASP A 472 -44.71 18.75 -1.09
CA ASP A 472 -43.26 18.89 -1.05
C ASP A 472 -42.53 18.26 0.17
N ALA A 473 -41.38 17.63 -0.05
CA ALA A 473 -40.44 17.27 1.01
C ALA A 473 -38.99 17.32 0.51
N LYS A 474 -38.22 18.23 1.12
CA LYS A 474 -36.81 18.54 0.84
C LYS A 474 -35.93 17.29 0.70
N ALA A 475 -35.12 17.32 -0.35
CA ALA A 475 -33.86 16.57 -0.56
C ALA A 475 -33.96 15.04 -0.76
N ASP A 476 -34.79 14.62 -1.73
CA ASP A 476 -34.54 13.48 -2.64
C ASP A 476 -35.65 13.52 -3.72
N LYS A 477 -35.36 14.06 -4.90
CA LYS A 477 -36.38 14.29 -5.95
C LYS A 477 -36.86 12.95 -6.54
N LYS A 478 -37.92 12.39 -5.95
CA LYS A 478 -38.70 11.29 -6.53
C LYS A 478 -39.65 11.84 -7.58
N PHE A 479 -39.52 11.38 -8.82
CA PHE A 479 -40.47 11.69 -9.89
C PHE A 479 -41.50 10.58 -9.93
N TYR A 480 -42.72 10.88 -9.47
CA TYR A 480 -43.88 10.00 -9.57
C TYR A 480 -44.61 10.31 -10.87
N ALA A 481 -44.88 9.28 -11.65
CA ALA A 481 -45.77 9.39 -12.79
C ALA A 481 -46.96 8.49 -12.49
N ASP A 482 -48.00 9.08 -11.89
CA ASP A 482 -49.31 8.44 -11.83
C ASP A 482 -49.91 8.40 -13.25
N LEU A 483 -50.81 7.45 -13.49
CA LEU A 483 -51.58 7.36 -14.74
C LEU A 483 -52.14 8.75 -15.11
N GLY A 484 -51.52 9.38 -16.10
CA GLY A 484 -52.00 10.61 -16.71
C GLY A 484 -51.44 11.95 -16.21
N LEU A 485 -50.36 12.03 -15.42
CA LEU A 485 -49.70 13.33 -15.15
C LEU A 485 -48.17 13.25 -15.04
N LEU A 486 -47.47 13.84 -16.02
CA LEU A 486 -46.01 13.96 -16.04
C LEU A 486 -45.59 15.44 -15.99
N LYS A 487 -45.02 15.87 -14.86
CA LYS A 487 -44.47 17.23 -14.68
C LYS A 487 -42.96 17.19 -14.50
N ILE A 488 -42.22 17.68 -15.49
CA ILE A 488 -40.75 17.70 -15.47
C ILE A 488 -40.27 19.04 -15.99
N SER A 489 -39.33 19.65 -15.29
CA SER A 489 -38.63 20.82 -15.77
C SER A 489 -37.12 20.61 -15.66
N GLY A 490 -36.37 21.14 -16.60
CA GLY A 490 -34.92 21.02 -16.55
C GLY A 490 -34.19 21.44 -17.81
N PHE A 491 -32.87 21.28 -17.74
CA PHE A 491 -31.95 21.56 -18.82
C PHE A 491 -31.86 20.35 -19.76
N VAL A 492 -31.97 20.57 -21.07
CA VAL A 492 -31.83 19.52 -22.06
C VAL A 492 -30.35 19.17 -22.22
N SER A 493 -29.95 18.00 -21.73
CA SER A 493 -28.56 17.52 -21.81
C SER A 493 -28.27 16.77 -23.11
N LYS A 494 -29.26 16.05 -23.64
CA LYS A 494 -29.13 15.30 -24.90
C LYS A 494 -30.50 15.14 -25.58
N VAL A 495 -30.51 15.23 -26.91
CA VAL A 495 -31.67 14.92 -27.77
C VAL A 495 -31.18 14.03 -28.91
N ASP A 496 -31.89 12.93 -29.15
CA ASP A 496 -31.70 12.05 -30.30
C ASP A 496 -32.96 12.11 -31.18
N TYR A 497 -32.78 12.29 -32.49
CA TYR A 497 -33.86 12.38 -33.47
C TYR A 497 -33.95 11.10 -34.30
N ASP A 498 -35.17 10.72 -34.68
CA ASP A 498 -35.41 9.65 -35.65
C ASP A 498 -35.14 10.15 -37.09
N SER A 499 -35.11 9.22 -38.04
CA SER A 499 -35.02 9.44 -39.49
C SER A 499 -36.03 10.46 -40.04
N ASN A 500 -37.19 10.62 -39.38
CA ASN A 500 -38.23 11.59 -39.74
C ASN A 500 -38.05 12.96 -39.06
N HIS A 501 -36.90 13.23 -38.43
CA HIS A 501 -36.62 14.43 -37.63
C HIS A 501 -37.54 14.65 -36.42
N THR A 502 -38.27 13.62 -35.99
CA THR A 502 -39.04 13.61 -34.74
C THR A 502 -38.17 13.19 -33.57
N ILE A 503 -38.45 13.69 -32.36
CA ILE A 503 -37.66 13.33 -31.16
C ILE A 503 -37.84 11.84 -30.83
N ALA A 504 -36.76 11.08 -30.88
CA ALA A 504 -36.74 9.65 -30.51
C ALA A 504 -36.37 9.44 -29.04
N ALA A 505 -35.40 10.22 -28.54
CA ALA A 505 -35.00 10.19 -27.13
C ALA A 505 -34.62 11.57 -26.62
N LEU A 506 -34.98 11.84 -25.38
CA LEU A 506 -34.75 13.11 -24.70
C LEU A 506 -34.17 12.85 -23.32
N THR A 507 -33.05 13.52 -22.99
CA THR A 507 -32.45 13.46 -21.66
C THR A 507 -32.47 14.84 -21.00
N ILE A 508 -33.10 14.92 -19.83
CA ILE A 508 -33.28 16.17 -19.09
C ILE A 508 -32.49 16.10 -17.77
N ASN A 509 -31.70 17.13 -17.49
CA ASN A 509 -31.13 17.37 -16.18
C ASN A 509 -32.12 18.20 -15.35
N THR A 510 -32.65 17.61 -14.28
CA THR A 510 -33.72 18.20 -13.45
C THR A 510 -33.18 18.93 -12.21
N GLN A 511 -31.89 19.22 -12.17
CA GLN A 511 -31.27 19.91 -11.05
C GLN A 511 -31.97 21.25 -10.82
N SER A 512 -32.29 21.56 -9.56
CA SER A 512 -33.00 22.80 -9.18
C SER A 512 -32.29 24.06 -9.69
N LEU A 513 -30.99 23.96 -9.94
CA LEU A 513 -30.16 25.04 -10.46
C LEU A 513 -30.66 25.58 -11.81
N TYR A 514 -31.25 24.73 -12.65
CA TYR A 514 -31.75 25.08 -13.98
C TYR A 514 -33.23 25.48 -14.00
N GLN A 515 -33.92 25.38 -12.85
CA GLN A 515 -35.38 25.54 -12.76
C GLN A 515 -35.82 26.92 -12.22
N THR A 516 -34.93 27.68 -11.58
CA THR A 516 -35.24 29.00 -10.99
C THR A 516 -34.53 30.14 -11.74
N ASN A 517 -34.84 31.39 -11.39
CA ASN A 517 -34.23 32.56 -12.03
C ASN A 517 -32.70 32.50 -11.97
N ILE A 518 -32.07 32.73 -13.12
CA ILE A 518 -30.62 32.57 -13.35
C ILE A 518 -29.79 33.40 -12.34
N SER A 519 -30.30 34.55 -11.91
CA SER A 519 -29.64 35.45 -10.94
C SER A 519 -29.36 34.80 -9.58
N GLU A 520 -30.20 33.87 -9.11
CA GLU A 520 -30.04 33.24 -7.80
C GLU A 520 -29.04 32.07 -7.80
N ASN A 521 -28.75 31.52 -8.99
CA ASN A 521 -28.00 30.28 -9.15
C ASN A 521 -26.66 30.46 -9.89
N LEU A 522 -26.35 31.68 -10.34
CA LEU A 522 -25.11 32.00 -11.03
C LEU A 522 -23.87 31.79 -10.14
N LEU A 523 -23.96 32.15 -8.86
CA LEU A 523 -22.81 32.09 -7.94
C LEU A 523 -22.32 30.66 -7.68
N PRO A 524 -23.16 29.68 -7.29
CA PRO A 524 -22.74 28.28 -7.14
C PRO A 524 -22.13 27.71 -8.43
N MET A 525 -22.72 28.04 -9.57
CA MET A 525 -22.29 27.57 -10.88
C MET A 525 -20.90 28.07 -11.24
N CYS A 526 -20.68 29.39 -11.17
CA CYS A 526 -19.38 30.01 -11.38
C CYS A 526 -18.32 29.48 -10.41
N LEU A 527 -18.70 29.31 -9.13
CA LEU A 527 -17.80 28.76 -8.12
C LEU A 527 -17.39 27.32 -8.46
N SER A 528 -18.32 26.48 -8.93
CA SER A 528 -18.04 25.10 -9.33
C SER A 528 -17.07 25.02 -10.50
N LEU A 529 -17.26 25.86 -11.53
CA LEU A 529 -16.42 25.91 -12.72
C LEU A 529 -15.02 26.44 -12.39
N LEU A 530 -14.95 27.49 -11.55
CA LEU A 530 -13.68 28.03 -11.05
C LEU A 530 -12.92 27.00 -10.24
N LEU A 531 -13.59 26.33 -9.29
CA LEU A 531 -12.97 25.30 -8.46
C LEU A 531 -12.44 24.15 -9.33
N PHE A 532 -13.24 23.67 -10.29
CA PHE A 532 -12.82 22.65 -11.24
C PHE A 532 -11.60 23.09 -12.07
N GLY A 533 -11.59 24.32 -12.58
CA GLY A 533 -10.46 24.90 -13.32
C GLY A 533 -9.17 25.00 -12.49
N VAL A 534 -9.28 25.44 -11.24
CA VAL A 534 -8.12 25.53 -10.33
C VAL A 534 -7.58 24.15 -9.98
N LEU A 535 -8.45 23.19 -9.67
CA LEU A 535 -8.07 21.81 -9.36
C LEU A 535 -7.41 21.12 -10.54
N THR A 536 -7.97 21.24 -11.75
CA THR A 536 -7.41 20.67 -12.99
C THR A 536 -6.04 21.25 -13.30
N SER A 537 -5.90 22.58 -13.31
CA SER A 537 -4.62 23.25 -13.54
C SER A 537 -3.54 22.83 -12.53
N THR A 538 -3.88 22.83 -11.24
CA THR A 538 -2.95 22.43 -10.17
C THR A 538 -2.54 20.96 -10.30
N THR A 539 -3.48 20.08 -10.65
CA THR A 539 -3.22 18.65 -10.82
C THR A 539 -2.30 18.40 -12.01
N ILE A 540 -2.58 19.01 -13.16
CA ILE A 540 -1.75 18.91 -14.37
C ILE A 540 -0.32 19.42 -14.10
N PHE A 541 -0.19 20.58 -13.46
CA PHE A 541 1.12 21.13 -13.10
C PHE A 541 1.93 20.17 -12.20
N ASN A 542 1.28 19.56 -11.20
CA ASN A 542 1.95 18.59 -10.32
C ASN A 542 2.32 17.30 -11.06
N GLY A 543 1.49 16.83 -11.99
CA GLY A 543 1.80 15.71 -12.88
C GLY A 543 3.02 15.98 -13.76
N PHE A 544 3.08 17.15 -14.40
CA PHE A 544 4.22 17.58 -15.20
C PHE A 544 5.51 17.68 -14.36
N MET A 545 5.43 18.33 -13.20
CA MET A 545 6.58 18.45 -12.30
C MET A 545 7.04 17.11 -11.71
N LEU A 546 6.13 16.15 -11.53
CA LEU A 546 6.48 14.77 -11.15
C LEU A 546 7.35 14.12 -12.24
N LEU A 547 6.92 14.18 -13.51
CA LEU A 547 7.65 13.60 -14.64
C LEU A 547 9.03 14.24 -14.80
N LEU A 548 9.12 15.57 -14.78
CA LEU A 548 10.41 16.27 -14.88
C LEU A 548 11.40 15.84 -13.79
N LYS A 549 10.95 15.75 -12.54
CA LYS A 549 11.82 15.32 -11.43
C LYS A 549 12.27 13.85 -11.58
N LEU A 550 11.40 12.97 -12.08
CA LEU A 550 11.77 11.58 -12.37
C LEU A 550 12.85 11.50 -13.45
N ILE A 551 12.70 12.25 -14.54
CA ILE A 551 13.68 12.33 -15.63
C ILE A 551 15.02 12.86 -15.11
N GLN A 552 15.00 13.98 -14.38
CA GLN A 552 16.22 14.56 -13.79
C GLN A 552 16.95 13.58 -12.87
N ASN A 553 16.23 12.84 -12.03
CA ASN A 553 16.84 11.83 -11.16
C ASN A 553 17.43 10.64 -11.95
N ARG A 554 16.76 10.20 -13.03
CA ARG A 554 17.30 9.16 -13.91
C ARG A 554 18.60 9.61 -14.57
N LEU A 555 18.62 10.82 -15.13
CA LEU A 555 19.82 11.41 -15.74
C LEU A 555 20.95 11.57 -14.71
N ARG A 556 20.66 12.10 -13.52
CA ARG A 556 21.61 12.20 -12.41
C ARG A 556 22.21 10.84 -12.06
N ASN A 557 21.37 9.81 -11.90
CA ASN A 557 21.85 8.47 -11.56
C ASN A 557 22.72 7.85 -12.64
N ASN A 558 22.41 8.07 -13.92
CA ASN A 558 23.24 7.61 -15.02
C ASN A 558 24.61 8.30 -15.03
N LYS A 559 24.66 9.63 -14.82
CA LYS A 559 25.91 10.38 -14.69
C LYS A 559 26.77 9.87 -13.54
N ILE A 560 26.17 9.58 -12.38
CA ILE A 560 26.89 9.04 -11.21
C ILE A 560 27.46 7.65 -11.52
N LYS A 561 26.68 6.76 -12.16
CA LYS A 561 27.17 5.43 -12.55
C LYS A 561 28.36 5.52 -13.49
N ASN A 562 28.29 6.40 -14.49
CA ASN A 562 29.40 6.61 -15.43
C ASN A 562 30.66 7.14 -14.72
N LEU A 563 30.49 8.04 -13.75
CA LEU A 563 31.61 8.56 -12.96
C LEU A 563 32.34 7.45 -12.19
N TYR A 564 31.60 6.52 -11.58
CA TYR A 564 32.23 5.42 -10.85
C TYR A 564 32.79 4.33 -11.77
N ALA A 565 32.15 4.06 -12.90
CA ALA A 565 32.71 3.15 -13.91
C ALA A 565 34.10 3.61 -14.38
N ASN A 566 34.28 4.90 -14.61
CA ASN A 566 35.56 5.47 -15.07
C ASN A 566 36.65 5.58 -13.99
N ARG A 567 36.32 5.38 -12.71
CA ARG A 567 37.27 5.46 -11.58
C ARG A 567 37.73 4.10 -11.04
N ILE A 568 37.11 3.02 -11.51
CA ILE A 568 37.39 1.64 -11.08
C ILE A 568 38.17 0.87 -12.16
N ILE A 569 38.38 1.50 -13.33
CA ILE A 569 39.48 1.18 -14.27
C ILE A 569 40.72 1.88 -13.73
#